data_AF-A0A263DA75-F1
#
_entry.id   AF-A0A263DA75-F1
#
_cell.length_a   1.000
_cell.length_b   1.000
_cell.length_c   1.000
_cell.angle_alpha   90.00
_cell.angle_beta   90.00
_cell.angle_gamma   90.00
#
_symmetry.space_group_name_H-M   'P 1'
#
loop_
_entity.id
_entity.type
_entity.pdbx_description
1 polymer ?
#
loop_
_entity_poly.entity_id
_entity_poly.type
_entity_poly.pdbx_seq_one_letter_code
_entity_poly.pdbx_strand_id
1 'polypeptide(L)' 'MTQSSTPREQERLPCMYCGERYGPDELAHHTEPVHCGRCITCVDKPECFSCRLMYCVCDVHRYRG' A
#
# COMPACT_ATOMS: atom_id res chain seq x y z
N MET A 1 18.12 -8.54 -28.80
CA MET A 1 16.80 -8.74 -28.18
C MET A 1 16.38 -7.41 -27.60
N THR A 2 15.14 -7.03 -27.88
CA THR A 2 14.47 -5.74 -27.70
C THR A 2 14.37 -5.25 -26.24
N GLN A 3 14.41 -3.92 -26.09
CA GLN A 3 13.67 -3.09 -25.09
C GLN A 3 13.95 -3.35 -23.60
N SER A 4 14.08 -2.39 -22.69
CA SER A 4 14.01 -0.93 -22.72
C SER A 4 14.59 -0.49 -21.38
N SER A 5 15.61 0.36 -21.37
CA SER A 5 15.99 1.07 -20.16
C SER A 5 14.95 2.18 -19.94
N THR A 6 13.83 1.86 -19.28
CA THR A 6 12.76 2.81 -18.93
C THR A 6 13.12 3.65 -17.71
N PRO A 7 12.56 4.86 -17.61
CA PRO A 7 13.22 6.01 -17.01
C PRO A 7 13.24 5.91 -15.48
N ARG A 8 14.41 6.18 -14.90
CA ARG A 8 14.63 6.35 -13.45
C ARG A 8 14.11 5.18 -12.62
N GLU A 9 15.03 4.28 -12.28
CA GLU A 9 15.02 3.64 -10.96
C GLU A 9 15.13 4.74 -9.88
N GLN A 10 14.11 5.59 -9.74
CA GLN A 10 13.92 6.44 -8.58
C GLN A 10 13.71 5.47 -7.43
N GLU A 11 14.82 5.17 -6.76
CA GLU A 11 14.99 4.44 -5.50
C GLU A 11 13.69 3.80 -5.01
N ARG A 12 13.26 2.72 -5.67
CA ARG A 12 12.02 2.07 -5.28
C ARG A 12 12.19 1.49 -3.88
N LEU A 13 11.50 2.06 -2.92
CA LEU A 13 11.65 1.73 -1.51
C LEU A 13 10.89 0.44 -1.19
N PRO A 14 11.44 -0.46 -0.37
CA PRO A 14 10.71 -1.63 0.08
C PRO A 14 9.61 -1.23 1.05
N CYS A 15 8.40 -1.74 0.87
CA CYS A 15 7.30 -1.55 1.79
C CYS A 15 7.29 -2.63 2.88
N MET A 16 7.25 -2.21 4.15
CA MET A 16 7.21 -3.13 5.29
C MET A 16 5.84 -3.79 5.50
N TYR A 17 4.78 -3.30 4.83
CA TYR A 17 3.41 -3.78 5.00
C TYR A 17 3.00 -4.81 3.95
N CYS A 18 3.23 -4.51 2.66
CA CYS A 18 2.89 -5.41 1.56
C CYS A 18 4.10 -6.18 0.99
N GLY A 19 5.33 -5.75 1.28
CA GLY A 19 6.56 -6.36 0.75
C GLY A 19 6.97 -5.86 -0.64
N GLU A 20 6.09 -5.13 -1.34
CA GLU A 20 6.37 -4.59 -2.67
C GLU A 20 7.34 -3.41 -2.63
N ARG A 21 8.05 -3.20 -3.74
CA ARG A 21 8.90 -2.01 -3.94
C ARG A 21 8.11 -0.93 -4.66
N TYR A 22 7.99 0.24 -4.05
CA TYR A 22 7.18 1.34 -4.57
C TYR A 22 8.02 2.53 -5.00
N GLY A 23 7.59 3.21 -6.06
CA GLY A 23 8.21 4.44 -6.55
C GLY A 23 7.66 5.70 -5.88
N PRO A 24 8.17 6.89 -6.26
CA PRO A 24 7.64 8.16 -5.75
C PRO A 24 6.16 8.39 -6.09
N ASP A 25 5.68 7.86 -7.22
CA ASP A 25 4.27 7.95 -7.62
C ASP A 25 3.35 7.14 -6.68
N GLU A 26 3.89 6.12 -6.02
CA GLU A 26 3.18 5.22 -5.11
C GLU A 26 3.49 5.53 -3.64
N LEU A 27 4.34 6.53 -3.37
CA LEU A 27 4.78 6.89 -2.02
C LEU A 27 3.59 7.12 -1.09
N ALA A 28 2.60 7.90 -1.54
CA ALA A 28 1.38 8.18 -0.78
C ALA A 28 0.64 6.88 -0.37
N HIS A 29 0.42 5.96 -1.31
CA HIS A 29 -0.26 4.69 -1.04
C HIS A 29 0.48 3.79 -0.05
N HIS A 30 1.79 3.98 0.11
CA HIS A 30 2.65 3.17 0.97
C HIS A 30 3.06 3.84 2.28
N THR A 31 2.93 5.17 2.40
CA THR A 31 3.34 5.92 3.59
C THR A 31 2.23 6.74 4.24
N GLU A 32 1.25 7.22 3.47
CA GLU A 32 0.18 8.04 4.05
C GLU A 32 -0.81 7.16 4.81
N PRO A 33 -1.09 7.49 6.08
CA PRO A 33 -2.04 6.73 6.88
C PRO A 33 -3.45 6.94 6.32
N VAL A 34 -4.19 5.85 6.20
CA VAL A 34 -5.61 5.92 5.85
C VAL A 34 -6.48 5.95 7.10
N HIS A 35 -7.42 6.88 7.12
CA HIS A 35 -8.36 7.03 8.23
C HIS A 35 -9.56 6.11 8.03
N CYS A 36 -9.36 4.81 8.24
CA CYS A 36 -10.41 3.77 8.13
C CYS A 36 -11.52 3.86 9.21
N GLY A 37 -11.53 4.91 10.02
CA GLY A 37 -12.56 5.20 11.02
C GLY A 37 -12.58 4.19 12.18
N ARG A 38 -13.28 3.07 12.01
CA ARG A 38 -13.61 2.12 13.08
C ARG A 38 -12.72 0.88 13.19
N CYS A 39 -11.87 0.61 12.19
CA CYS A 39 -11.00 -0.56 12.25
C CYS A 39 -9.71 -0.26 13.02
N ILE A 40 -9.54 -0.88 14.19
CA ILE A 40 -8.35 -0.72 15.05
C ILE A 40 -7.05 -1.26 14.42
N THR A 41 -7.14 -2.12 13.41
CA THR A 41 -5.98 -2.73 12.76
C THR A 41 -5.53 -1.93 11.54
N CYS A 42 -6.48 -1.31 10.85
CA CYS A 42 -6.21 -0.47 9.68
C CYS A 42 -5.89 0.99 10.07
N VAL A 43 -6.22 1.43 11.29
CA VAL A 43 -5.93 2.79 11.75
C VAL A 43 -4.43 3.08 11.63
N ASP A 44 -4.13 4.24 11.06
CA ASP A 44 -2.76 4.72 10.82
C ASP A 44 -1.90 3.78 9.96
N LYS A 45 -2.52 2.85 9.21
CA LYS A 45 -1.84 2.02 8.22
C LYS A 45 -1.97 2.63 6.83
N PRO A 46 -1.00 2.42 5.95
CA PRO A 46 -1.09 2.89 4.58
C PRO A 46 -2.08 2.03 3.77
N GLU A 47 -2.53 2.55 2.64
CA GLU A 47 -3.49 1.89 1.75
C GLU A 47 -3.03 0.50 1.29
N CYS A 48 -1.73 0.28 1.11
CA CYS A 48 -1.19 -1.03 0.71
C CYS A 48 -1.30 -2.13 1.79
N PHE A 49 -1.65 -1.79 3.03
CA PHE A 49 -1.74 -2.75 4.13
C PHE A 49 -2.93 -3.71 3.98
N SER A 50 -2.69 -5.00 4.19
CA SER A 50 -3.77 -6.00 4.20
C SER A 50 -4.27 -6.20 5.62
N CYS A 51 -5.44 -5.65 5.93
CA CYS A 51 -6.02 -5.67 7.27
C CYS A 51 -6.39 -7.09 7.75
N ARG A 52 -6.63 -8.04 6.81
CA ARG A 52 -7.00 -9.47 7.00
C ARG A 52 -8.11 -9.77 8.02
N LEU A 53 -8.67 -8.75 8.66
CA LEU A 53 -9.80 -8.82 9.55
C LEU A 53 -11.07 -8.95 8.72
N MET A 54 -11.80 -10.03 8.99
CA MET A 54 -13.09 -10.33 8.39
C MET A 54 -14.11 -9.19 8.59
N TYR A 55 -13.97 -8.41 9.66
CA TYR A 55 -14.90 -7.32 10.01
C TYR A 55 -14.40 -5.93 9.62
N CYS A 56 -13.38 -5.78 8.75
CA CYS A 56 -13.07 -4.44 8.25
C CYS A 56 -14.22 -3.91 7.40
N VAL A 57 -14.72 -2.74 7.76
CA VAL A 57 -15.73 -1.99 6.99
C VAL A 57 -15.12 -0.84 6.18
N CYS A 58 -13.79 -0.81 6.10
CA CYS A 58 -13.03 0.19 5.36
C CYS A 58 -13.17 -0.03 3.84
N ASP A 59 -13.51 1.01 3.09
CA ASP A 59 -13.55 0.92 1.62
C ASP A 59 -12.15 0.79 0.99
N VAL A 60 -11.11 1.19 1.72
CA VAL A 60 -9.72 1.12 1.31
C VAL A 60 -9.16 -0.31 1.43
N HIS A 61 -9.19 -0.92 2.61
CA HIS A 61 -8.64 -2.26 2.84
C HIS A 61 -9.70 -3.37 2.80
N ARG A 62 -10.75 -3.21 1.97
CA ARG A 62 -11.90 -4.14 1.91
C ARG A 62 -11.41 -5.58 1.90
N TYR A 63 -12.00 -6.41 2.77
CA TYR A 63 -11.83 -7.84 2.72
C TYR A 63 -12.35 -8.36 1.37
N ARG A 64 -11.42 -8.70 0.46
CA ARG A 64 -11.73 -9.51 -0.71
C ARG A 64 -11.71 -10.96 -0.23
N GLY A 65 -12.89 -11.45 0.13
CA GLY A 65 -13.11 -12.87 0.45
C GLY A 65 -12.81 -13.78 -0.73
#